data_AF-A0A350ITF6-F1
#
_entry.id   AF-A0A350ITF6-F1
#
_cell.length_a   1.000
_cell.length_b   1.000
_cell.length_c   1.000
_cell.angle_alpha   90.00
_cell.angle_beta   90.00
_cell.angle_gamma   90.00
#
_symmetry.space_group_name_H-M   'P 1'
#
loop_
_entity.id
_entity.type
_entity.pdbx_description
1 polymer ?
#
loop_
_entity_poly.entity_id
_entity_poly.type
_entity_poly.pdbx_seq_one_letter_code
_entity_poly.pdbx_strand_id
1 'polypeptide(L)'
;MALLTLSPYKAKEFPLSGLHGISDHTLEIHFGLYAGYVKNTNLLTEQLVELAGKGQVATPTYHELTRRLPFEYNGMVLHEWYFG
;
A
#
# COMPACT_ATOMS: atom_id res chain seq x y z
N MET A 1 -5.52 6.24 15.04
CA MET A 1 -5.19 6.33 13.61
C MET A 1 -3.68 6.30 13.52
N ALA A 2 -3.14 5.18 13.01
CA ALA A 2 -1.72 4.91 13.04
C ALA A 2 -0.95 6.00 12.30
N LEU A 3 0.11 6.46 12.96
CA LEU A 3 1.08 7.46 12.51
C LEU A 3 1.27 7.45 10.99
N LEU A 4 0.89 8.55 10.33
CA LEU A 4 1.42 8.92 9.01
C LEU A 4 2.91 9.20 9.22
N THR A 5 3.74 8.16 9.17
CA THR A 5 5.19 8.33 9.25
C THR A 5 5.67 8.99 7.96
N LEU A 6 6.45 10.07 8.06
CA LEU A 6 7.05 10.76 6.91
C LEU A 6 7.99 9.87 6.07
N SER A 7 8.40 8.72 6.60
CA SER A 7 9.25 7.78 5.88
C SER A 7 8.41 6.80 5.06
N PRO A 8 8.67 6.67 3.75
CA PRO A 8 7.98 5.69 2.90
C PRO A 8 8.20 4.26 3.40
N TYR A 9 7.14 3.46 3.38
CA TYR A 9 7.22 2.03 3.65
C TYR A 9 7.96 1.31 2.52
N LYS A 10 8.82 0.37 2.88
CA LYS A 10 9.56 -0.46 1.92
C LYS A 10 8.83 -1.79 1.75
N ALA A 11 8.58 -2.17 0.50
CA ALA A 11 8.03 -3.49 0.18
C ALA A 11 8.93 -4.58 0.77
N LYS A 12 8.32 -5.59 1.39
CA LYS A 12 9.00 -6.80 1.85
C LYS A 12 9.29 -7.71 0.66
N GLU A 13 10.36 -8.47 0.78
CA GLU A 13 10.71 -9.51 -0.19
C GLU A 13 10.27 -10.87 0.33
N PHE A 14 9.74 -11.71 -0.56
CA PHE A 14 9.24 -13.04 -0.22
C PHE A 14 9.91 -14.08 -1.10
N PRO A 15 10.70 -15.02 -0.55
CA PRO A 15 11.43 -16.01 -1.32
C PRO A 15 10.53 -17.21 -1.69
N LEU A 16 9.43 -16.96 -2.41
CA LEU A 16 8.54 -18.01 -2.91
C LEU A 16 8.79 -18.28 -4.40
N SER A 17 8.95 -19.55 -4.74
CA SER A 17 9.03 -20.05 -6.11
C SER A 17 8.75 -21.56 -6.13
N GLY A 18 8.41 -22.11 -7.30
CA GLY A 18 8.24 -23.55 -7.50
C GLY A 18 7.09 -24.17 -6.70
N LEU A 19 6.05 -23.39 -6.36
CA LEU A 19 4.93 -23.87 -5.56
C LEU A 19 4.08 -24.91 -6.32
N HIS A 20 3.53 -25.86 -5.58
CA HIS A 20 2.56 -26.79 -6.16
C HIS A 20 1.19 -26.12 -6.31
N GLY A 21 0.71 -26.00 -7.55
CA GLY A 21 -0.61 -25.43 -7.88
C GLY A 21 -0.63 -23.91 -8.10
N ILE A 22 0.47 -23.19 -7.84
CA ILE A 22 0.64 -21.77 -8.17
C ILE A 22 1.93 -21.62 -8.97
N SER A 23 1.84 -21.14 -10.20
CA SER A 23 3.01 -20.98 -11.08
C SER A 23 3.88 -19.79 -10.68
N ASP A 24 5.17 -19.84 -11.03
CA ASP A 24 6.08 -18.71 -10.84
C ASP A 24 5.62 -17.45 -11.58
N HIS A 25 4.96 -17.60 -12.74
CA HIS A 25 4.37 -16.48 -13.46
C HIS A 25 3.20 -15.84 -12.68
N THR A 26 2.37 -16.66 -12.02
CA THR A 26 1.32 -16.16 -11.13
C THR A 26 1.92 -15.43 -9.93
N LEU A 27 3.00 -15.96 -9.35
CA LEU A 27 3.72 -15.31 -8.25
C LEU A 27 4.29 -13.95 -8.69
N GLU A 28 4.94 -13.87 -9.85
CA GLU A 28 5.48 -12.63 -10.42
C GLU A 28 4.39 -11.54 -10.53
N ILE A 29 3.24 -11.90 -11.11
CA ILE A 29 2.09 -10.97 -11.22
C ILE A 29 1.61 -10.56 -9.83
N HIS A 30 1.47 -11.51 -8.90
CA HIS A 30 0.93 -11.26 -7.57
C HIS A 30 1.86 -10.37 -6.72
N PHE A 31 3.18 -10.56 -6.84
CA PHE A 31 4.18 -9.66 -6.26
C PHE A 31 4.13 -8.27 -6.88
N GLY A 32 3.90 -8.17 -8.19
CA GLY A 32 3.69 -6.89 -8.87
C GLY A 32 2.48 -6.12 -8.33
N LEU A 33 1.36 -6.81 -8.08
CA LEU A 33 0.17 -6.22 -7.45
C LEU A 33 0.46 -5.73 -6.03
N TYR A 34 1.16 -6.53 -5.22
CA TYR A 34 1.62 -6.14 -3.89
C TYR A 34 2.51 -4.88 -3.92
N ALA A 35 3.50 -4.84 -4.81
CA ALA A 35 4.37 -3.68 -4.99
C ALA A 35 3.57 -2.42 -5.37
N GLY A 36 2.50 -2.59 -6.17
CA GLY A 36 1.55 -1.53 -6.48
C GLY A 36 0.86 -0.98 -5.23
N TYR A 37 0.34 -1.84 -4.35
CA TYR A 37 -0.30 -1.42 -3.09
C TYR A 37 0.66 -0.67 -2.16
N VAL A 38 1.92 -1.13 -2.05
CA VAL A 38 2.96 -0.42 -1.28
C VAL A 38 3.20 0.98 -1.84
N LYS A 39 3.42 1.09 -3.15
CA LYS A 39 3.67 2.36 -3.83
C LYS A 39 2.50 3.34 -3.63
N ASN A 40 1.27 2.89 -3.81
CA ASN A 40 0.09 3.74 -3.70
C ASN A 40 -0.20 4.14 -2.24
N THR A 41 0.04 3.25 -1.27
CA THR A 41 -0.09 3.57 0.16
C THR A 41 0.86 4.71 0.54
N ASN A 42 2.11 4.65 0.08
CA ASN A 42 3.09 5.73 0.30
C ASN A 42 2.66 7.04 -0.35
N LEU A 43 2.24 7.01 -1.62
CA LEU A 43 1.80 8.19 -2.35
C LEU A 43 0.60 8.88 -1.69
N LEU A 44 -0.42 8.11 -1.29
CA LEU A 44 -1.60 8.65 -0.61
C LEU A 44 -1.24 9.24 0.75
N THR A 45 -0.34 8.58 1.48
CA THR A 45 0.15 9.07 2.78
C THR A 45 0.87 10.41 2.62
N GLU A 46 1.77 10.53 1.63
CA GLU A 46 2.46 11.78 1.30
C GLU A 46 1.48 12.91 0.97
N GLN A 47 0.51 12.65 0.09
CA GLN A 47 -0.51 13.62 -0.30
C GLN A 47 -1.38 14.06 0.89
N LEU A 48 -1.79 13.12 1.75
CA LEU A 48 -2.57 13.43 2.94
C LEU A 48 -1.78 14.29 3.92
N VAL A 49 -0.49 13.99 4.14
CA VAL A 49 0.41 14.80 4.98
C VAL A 49 0.58 16.21 4.41
N GLU A 50 0.78 16.33 3.10
CA GLU A 50 0.90 17.63 2.43
C GLU A 50 -0.37 18.49 2.60
N LEU A 51 -1.54 17.90 2.34
CA LEU A 51 -2.83 18.59 2.51
C LEU A 51 -3.08 18.97 3.97
N ALA A 52 -2.75 18.09 4.93
CA ALA A 52 -2.86 18.39 6.35
C ALA A 52 -1.93 19.55 6.76
N GLY A 53 -0.68 19.56 6.28
CA GLY A 53 0.28 20.64 6.51
C GLY A 53 -0.16 21.99 5.96
N LYS A 54 -0.99 21.99 4.90
CA LYS A 54 -1.63 23.20 4.34
C LYS A 54 -2.95 23.58 5.03
N GLY A 55 -3.38 22.86 6.07
CA GLY A 55 -4.67 23.09 6.74
C GLY A 55 -5.89 22.67 5.93
N GLN A 56 -5.73 21.83 4.91
CA GLN A 56 -6.79 21.45 3.95
C GLN A 56 -7.56 20.17 4.34
N VAL A 57 -7.61 19.84 5.63
CA VAL A 57 -8.20 18.59 6.15
C VAL A 57 -9.72 18.49 5.95
N ALA A 58 -10.42 19.61 5.76
CA ALA A 58 -11.88 19.64 5.54
C ALA A 58 -12.27 19.64 4.05
N THR A 59 -11.29 19.55 3.13
CA THR A 59 -11.55 19.59 1.69
C THR A 59 -12.10 18.26 1.18
N PRO A 60 -12.96 18.26 0.14
CA PRO A 60 -13.40 17.02 -0.51
C PRO A 60 -12.23 16.13 -0.94
N THR A 61 -11.16 16.71 -1.49
CA THR A 61 -9.95 15.97 -1.89
C THR A 61 -9.34 15.19 -0.73
N TYR A 62 -9.14 15.84 0.43
CA TYR A 62 -8.59 15.16 1.60
C TYR A 62 -9.48 14.00 2.06
N HIS A 63 -10.81 14.18 2.04
CA HIS A 63 -11.76 13.12 2.37
C HIS A 63 -11.73 11.95 1.37
N GLU A 64 -11.61 12.22 0.07
CA GLU A 64 -11.48 11.19 -0.97
C GLU A 64 -10.22 10.33 -0.75
N LEU A 65 -9.06 10.98 -0.57
CA LEU A 65 -7.79 10.28 -0.36
C LEU A 65 -7.81 9.48 0.95
N THR A 66 -8.39 10.03 2.01
CA THR A 66 -8.52 9.35 3.31
C THR A 66 -9.34 8.06 3.17
N ARG A 67 -10.39 8.05 2.35
CA ARG A 67 -11.19 6.85 2.09
C ARG A 67 -10.52 5.85 1.15
N ARG A 68 -9.67 6.31 0.23
CA ARG A 68 -8.89 5.43 -0.63
C ARG A 68 -7.78 4.71 0.13
N LEU A 69 -7.17 5.37 1.12
CA LEU A 69 -6.02 4.83 1.85
C LEU A 69 -6.26 3.42 2.42
N PRO A 70 -7.40 3.09 3.09
CA PRO A 70 -7.66 1.73 3.56
C PRO A 70 -7.65 0.66 2.47
N PHE A 71 -8.04 0.98 1.23
CA PHE A 71 -8.01 0.00 0.14
C PHE A 71 -6.57 -0.37 -0.21
N GLU A 72 -5.70 0.62 -0.40
CA GLU A 72 -4.28 0.37 -0.70
C GLU A 72 -3.56 -0.27 0.50
N TYR A 73 -3.82 0.24 1.71
CA TYR A 73 -3.17 -0.25 2.93
C TYR A 73 -3.55 -1.69 3.24
N ASN A 74 -4.83 -2.05 3.14
CA ASN A 74 -5.24 -3.45 3.31
C ASN A 74 -4.70 -4.32 2.17
N GLY A 75 -4.67 -3.81 0.93
CA GLY A 75 -4.00 -4.48 -0.18
C GLY A 75 -2.55 -4.81 0.16
N MET A 76 -1.80 -3.86 0.71
CA MET A 76 -0.43 -4.10 1.16
C MET A 76 -0.36 -5.14 2.29
N VAL A 77 -1.03 -4.89 3.42
CA VAL A 77 -0.88 -5.72 4.64
C VAL A 77 -1.40 -7.14 4.44
N LEU A 78 -2.56 -7.32 3.79
CA LEU A 78 -3.13 -8.65 3.60
C LEU A 78 -2.29 -9.50 2.64
N HIS A 79 -1.62 -8.90 1.65
CA HIS A 79 -0.69 -9.62 0.79
C HIS A 79 0.55 -10.07 1.56
N GLU A 80 1.06 -9.26 2.50
CA GLU A 80 2.17 -9.70 3.36
C GLU A 80 1.78 -10.92 4.21
N TRP A 81 0.59 -10.92 4.81
CA TRP A 81 0.08 -12.09 5.54
C TRP A 81 -0.14 -13.31 4.63
N TYR A 82 -0.54 -13.07 3.39
CA TYR A 82 -0.76 -14.14 2.41
C TYR A 82 0.54 -14.80 1.97
N PHE A 83 1.62 -14.03 1.80
CA PHE A 83 2.91 -14.56 1.36
C PHE A 83 3.74 -15.19 2.49
N GLY A 84 3.59 -14.72 3.73
CA GLY A 84 4.26 -15.30 4.91
C GLY A 84 5.30 -14.39 5.54
#